data_AF-A0A368BVD2-F1
#
_entry.id   AF-A0A368BVD2-F1
#
_cell.length_a   1.000
_cell.length_b   1.000
_cell.length_c   1.000
_cell.angle_alpha   90.00
_cell.angle_beta   90.00
_cell.angle_gamma   90.00
#
_symmetry.space_group_name_H-M   'P 1'
#
loop_
_entity.id
_entity.type
_entity.pdbx_description
1 polymer ?
#
loop_
_entity_poly.entity_id
_entity_poly.type
_entity_poly.pdbx_seq_one_letter_code
_entity_poly.pdbx_strand_id
1 'polypeptide(L)' 'MLPPITFLGWIHTGCGIAAILIGAYALNKYKVISFSERAAKIYLLLTLITASTALAIYNQGGFRIAHVLAILTLLAL' A
#
# COMPACT_ATOMS: atom_id res chain seq x y z
N MET A 1 -24.59 -3.95 -11.06
CA MET A 1 -23.50 -4.93 -10.86
C MET A 1 -22.23 -4.17 -10.58
N LEU A 2 -21.42 -4.59 -9.60
CA LEU A 2 -20.10 -3.99 -9.38
C LEU A 2 -19.18 -4.34 -10.55
N PRO A 3 -18.41 -3.38 -11.10
CA PRO A 3 -17.44 -3.70 -12.14
C PRO A 3 -16.41 -4.70 -11.60
N PRO A 4 -15.91 -5.63 -12.44
CA PRO A 4 -14.90 -6.59 -12.03
C PRO A 4 -13.61 -5.88 -11.61
N ILE A 5 -12.86 -6.47 -10.67
CA ILE A 5 -11.55 -5.95 -10.25
C ILE A 5 -10.61 -5.96 -11.46
N THR A 6 -10.13 -4.78 -11.84
CA THR A 6 -9.13 -4.63 -12.90
C THR A 6 -7.82 -5.34 -12.54
N PHE A 7 -7.00 -5.65 -13.53
CA PHE A 7 -5.65 -6.19 -13.29
C PHE A 7 -4.84 -5.34 -12.31
N LEU A 8 -4.88 -4.00 -12.45
CA LEU A 8 -4.22 -3.07 -11.53
C LEU A 8 -4.84 -3.10 -10.12
N GLY A 9 -6.15 -3.31 -10.02
CA GLY A 9 -6.85 -3.50 -8.74
C GLY A 9 -6.45 -4.78 -8.01
N TRP A 10 -6.15 -5.86 -8.74
CA TRP A 10 -5.58 -7.09 -8.16
C TRP A 10 -4.16 -6.86 -7.64
N ILE A 11 -3.33 -6.14 -8.39
CA ILE A 11 -2.00 -5.72 -7.92
C ILE A 11 -2.13 -4.89 -6.64
N HIS A 12 -2.99 -3.86 -6.64
CA HIS A 12 -3.23 -3.01 -5.47
C HIS A 12 -3.61 -3.82 -4.23
N THR A 13 -4.61 -4.70 -4.38
CA THR A 13 -5.13 -5.54 -3.29
C THR A 13 -4.06 -6.52 -2.79
N GLY A 14 -3.38 -7.23 -3.69
CA GLY A 14 -2.35 -8.20 -3.33
C GLY A 14 -1.15 -7.54 -2.63
N CYS A 15 -0.64 -6.43 -3.17
CA CYS A 15 0.42 -5.66 -2.55
C CYS A 15 -0.01 -5.08 -1.20
N GLY A 16 -1.25 -4.60 -1.08
CA GLY A 16 -1.78 -4.02 0.16
C GLY A 16 -1.87 -5.05 1.30
N ILE A 17 -2.39 -6.24 1.00
CA ILE A 17 -2.43 -7.35 1.96
C ILE A 17 -1.02 -7.74 2.40
N ALA A 18 -0.10 -7.91 1.43
CA ALA A 18 1.28 -8.25 1.74
C ALA A 18 1.98 -7.14 2.56
N ALA A 19 1.72 -5.86 2.27
CA ALA A 19 2.25 -4.73 3.03
C ALA A 19 1.76 -4.78 4.48
N ILE A 20 0.47 -5.01 4.73
CA ILE A 20 -0.07 -5.10 6.09
C ILE A 20 0.59 -6.23 6.88
N LEU A 21 0.70 -7.43 6.30
CA LEU A 21 1.30 -8.59 6.96
C LEU A 21 2.78 -8.35 7.30
N ILE A 22 3.55 -7.84 6.33
CA ILE A 22 4.99 -7.62 6.49
C ILE A 22 5.25 -6.42 7.41
N GLY A 23 4.44 -5.37 7.32
CA GLY A 23 4.50 -4.21 8.21
C GLY A 23 4.20 -4.58 9.65
N ALA A 24 3.15 -5.38 9.90
CA ALA A 24 2.84 -5.88 11.22
C ALA A 24 3.97 -6.75 11.78
N TYR A 25 4.55 -7.64 10.96
CA TYR A 25 5.72 -8.44 11.34
C TYR A 25 6.94 -7.56 11.67
N ALA A 26 7.27 -6.62 10.79
CA ALA A 26 8.43 -5.75 10.95
C ALA A 26 8.29 -4.86 12.19
N LEU A 27 7.12 -4.28 12.40
CA LEU A 27 6.84 -3.45 13.58
C LEU A 27 6.89 -4.28 14.87
N ASN A 28 6.30 -5.48 14.88
CA ASN A 28 6.34 -6.33 16.07
C ASN A 28 7.77 -6.76 16.44
N LYS A 29 8.59 -7.11 15.45
CA LYS A 29 9.95 -7.61 15.65
C LYS A 29 10.98 -6.50 15.91
N TYR A 30 10.96 -5.44 15.10
CA TYR A 30 12.01 -4.41 15.09
C TYR A 30 11.60 -3.15 15.85
N LYS A 31 10.32 -3.01 16.23
CA LYS A 31 9.71 -1.87 16.96
C LYS A 31 9.71 -0.54 16.19
N VAL A 32 10.64 -0.35 15.27
CA VAL A 32 10.77 0.80 14.38
C VAL A 32 10.93 0.28 12.96
N ILE A 33 10.22 0.91 12.01
CA ILE A 33 10.37 0.62 10.58
C ILE A 33 11.53 1.47 10.07
N SER A 34 12.65 0.83 9.76
CA SER A 34 13.85 1.49 9.25
C SER A 34 14.37 0.80 7.97
N PHE A 35 15.10 1.54 7.14
CA PHE A 35 15.78 0.98 5.97
C PHE A 35 16.97 0.07 6.32
N SER A 36 17.23 -0.30 7.59
CA SER A 36 18.24 -1.31 7.91
C SER A 36 17.72 -2.73 7.69
N GLU A 37 16.43 -2.95 7.94
CA GLU A 37 15.84 -4.29 7.96
C GLU A 37 15.19 -4.67 6.63
N ARG A 38 15.49 -5.89 6.15
CA ARG A 38 14.94 -6.39 4.89
C ARG A 38 13.40 -6.40 4.89
N ALA A 39 12.77 -6.79 5.99
CA ALA A 39 11.32 -6.81 6.11
C ALA A 39 10.72 -5.40 6.04
N ALA A 40 11.34 -4.42 6.70
CA ALA A 40 10.92 -3.03 6.64
C ALA A 40 11.07 -2.45 5.22
N LYS A 41 12.18 -2.74 4.52
CA LYS A 41 12.34 -2.37 3.10
C LYS A 41 11.23 -2.93 2.21
N ILE A 42 10.88 -4.21 2.40
CA ILE A 42 9.81 -4.84 1.64
C ILE A 42 8.45 -4.19 1.95
N TYR A 43 8.17 -3.92 3.23
CA TYR A 43 6.97 -3.17 3.64
C TYR A 43 6.89 -1.80 2.95
N LEU A 44 7.96 -1.02 2.96
CA LEU A 44 8.01 0.31 2.35
C LEU A 44 7.80 0.24 0.83
N LEU A 45 8.44 -0.71 0.15
CA LEU A 45 8.26 -0.92 -1.29
C LEU A 45 6.82 -1.33 -1.64
N LEU A 46 6.22 -2.25 -0.90
CA LEU A 46 4.83 -2.66 -1.13
C LEU A 46 3.87 -1.50 -0.84
N THR A 47 4.13 -0.72 0.21
CA THR A 47 3.34 0.46 0.55
C THR A 47 3.41 1.51 -0.56
N LEU A 48 4.59 1.75 -1.13
CA LEU A 48 4.79 2.62 -2.30
C LEU A 48 3.94 2.18 -3.49
N ILE A 49 3.98 0.89 -3.82
CA ILE A 49 3.20 0.30 -4.92
C ILE A 49 1.69 0.42 -4.65
N THR A 50 1.25 0.04 -3.44
CA THR A 50 -0.18 0.10 -3.06
C THR A 50 -0.72 1.53 -3.09
N ALA A 51 0.00 2.51 -2.54
CA ALA A 51 -0.42 3.90 -2.53
C ALA A 51 -0.46 4.50 -3.96
N SER A 52 0.57 4.21 -4.77
CA SER A 52 0.61 4.66 -6.17
C SER A 52 -0.55 4.06 -6.99
N THR A 53 -0.80 2.76 -6.84
CA THR A 53 -1.89 2.08 -7.54
C THR A 53 -3.26 2.51 -7.06
N ALA A 54 -3.43 2.89 -5.78
CA ALA A 54 -4.67 3.48 -5.27
C ALA A 54 -5.06 4.75 -6.04
N LEU A 55 -4.09 5.62 -6.30
CA LEU A 55 -4.30 6.83 -7.10
C LEU A 55 -4.58 6.52 -8.57
N ALA A 56 -3.99 5.46 -9.12
CA ALA A 56 -4.23 5.07 -10.50
C ALA A 56 -5.62 4.45 -10.75
N ILE A 57 -6.22 3.81 -9.72
CA ILE A 57 -7.54 3.16 -9.82
C ILE A 57 -8.70 3.99 -9.26
N TYR A 58 -8.48 5.29 -8.99
CA TYR A 58 -9.49 6.15 -8.35
C TYR A 58 -10.83 6.20 -9.11
N ASN A 59 -10.81 5.98 -10.43
CA ASN A 59 -12.00 5.94 -11.27
C ASN A 59 -12.93 4.74 -10.99
N GLN A 60 -12.51 3.73 -10.23
CA GLN A 60 -13.33 2.57 -9.83
C GLN A 60 -14.23 2.83 -8.61
N GLY A 61 -14.13 4.01 -7.97
CA GLY A 61 -14.97 4.38 -6.82
C GLY A 61 -15.04 5.88 -6.52
N GLY A 62 -14.40 6.71 -7.36
CA GLY A 62 -14.21 8.14 -7.17
C GLY A 62 -13.05 8.47 -6.23
N PHE A 63 -12.58 9.72 -6.29
CA PHE A 63 -11.58 10.23 -5.35
C PHE A 63 -12.22 10.45 -3.96
N ARG A 64 -11.59 9.89 -2.92
CA ARG A 64 -12.11 9.77 -1.55
C ARG A 64 -10.96 9.92 -0.54
N ILE A 65 -11.27 9.90 0.76
CA ILE A 65 -10.28 10.05 1.82
C ILE A 65 -9.12 9.05 1.77
N ALA A 66 -9.36 7.83 1.27
CA ALA A 66 -8.31 6.84 1.04
C ALA A 66 -7.23 7.32 0.04
N HIS A 67 -7.58 8.17 -0.92
CA HIS A 67 -6.63 8.74 -1.89
C HIS A 67 -5.83 9.87 -1.28
N VAL A 68 -6.45 10.69 -0.41
CA VAL A 68 -5.71 11.68 0.39
C VAL A 68 -4.69 10.97 1.28
N LEU A 69 -5.08 9.87 1.93
CA LEU A 69 -4.17 9.03 2.69
C LEU A 69 -3.06 8.45 1.81
N ALA A 70 -3.36 8.00 0.58
CA ALA A 70 -2.36 7.52 -0.36
C ALA A 70 -1.34 8.62 -0.73
N ILE A 71 -1.78 9.85 -0.99
CA ILE A 71 -0.87 10.99 -1.25
C ILE A 71 0.01 11.26 -0.03
N LEU A 72 -0.58 11.34 1.17
CA LEU A 72 0.18 11.57 2.41
C LEU A 72 1.20 10.44 2.66
N THR A 73 0.82 9.20 2.36
CA THR A 73 1.72 8.04 2.45
C THR A 73 2.88 8.18 1.48
N LEU A 74 2.63 8.57 0.23
CA LEU A 74 3.69 8.78 -0.77
C LEU A 74 4.62 9.94 -0.41
N LEU A 75 4.11 10.99 0.25
CA LEU A 75 4.93 12.10 0.74
C LEU A 75 5.77 11.72 1.97
N ALA A 76 5.32 10.74 2.76
CA ALA A 76 6.00 10.29 3.96
C ALA A 76 7.08 9.23 3.70
N LEU A 77 6.95 8.47 2.60
CA LEU A 77 7.90 7.45 2.14
C LEU A 77 9.15 8.09 1.51
#